data_AF-A0A845PU45-F1
#
_entry.id   AF-A0A845PU45-F1
#
_cell.length_a   1.000
_cell.length_b   1.000
_cell.length_c   1.000
_cell.angle_alpha   90.00
_cell.angle_beta   90.00
_cell.angle_gamma   90.00
#
_symmetry.space_group_name_H-M   'P 1'
#
loop_
_entity.id
_entity.type
_entity.pdbx_description
1 polymer ?
#
loop_
_entity_poly.entity_id
_entity_poly.type
_entity_poly.pdbx_seq_one_letter_code
_entity_poly.pdbx_strand_id
1 'polypeptide(L)'
;MQKKILRKRVISNELFFQYVLERLEAEKKVKILVAGTSMEPFLQNGDQVVLKRAVDEDIRKGVIVLARFNQGYILHRIVHLHKEKVTLAGDGNISQVEIVSREDILGVVIQAYRLNREIMLNALLGMIWYKLRWIRSIANKVFRIKLKL
;
A
#
# COMPACT_ATOMS: atom_id res chain seq x y z
N MET A 1 -25.56 -1.33 -22.12
CA MET A 1 -24.96 -1.37 -20.77
C MET A 1 -25.12 0.00 -20.10
N GLN A 2 -25.94 0.10 -19.05
CA GLN A 2 -26.13 1.35 -18.31
C GLN A 2 -24.87 1.67 -17.50
N LYS A 3 -24.25 2.85 -17.71
CA LYS A 3 -23.18 3.38 -16.86
C LYS A 3 -23.79 3.70 -15.49
N LYS A 4 -23.48 2.89 -14.47
CA LYS A 4 -23.87 3.15 -13.08
C LYS A 4 -23.18 4.45 -12.64
N ILE A 5 -23.95 5.53 -12.48
CA ILE A 5 -23.44 6.82 -11.99
C ILE A 5 -22.99 6.61 -10.54
N LEU A 6 -21.67 6.55 -10.32
CA LEU A 6 -21.10 6.50 -8.98
C LEU A 6 -21.34 7.86 -8.29
N ARG A 7 -22.30 7.93 -7.38
CA ARG A 7 -22.46 9.08 -6.50
C ARG A 7 -21.23 9.18 -5.60
N LYS A 8 -20.40 10.20 -5.82
CA LYS A 8 -19.28 10.53 -4.94
C LYS A 8 -19.85 10.99 -3.60
N ARG A 9 -19.56 10.24 -2.53
CA ARG A 9 -19.90 10.62 -1.15
C ARG A 9 -18.60 10.97 -0.42
N VAL A 10 -18.64 12.03 0.36
CA VAL A 10 -17.54 12.38 1.27
C VAL A 10 -17.90 11.80 2.63
N ILE A 11 -17.03 10.95 3.16
CA ILE A 11 -17.15 10.35 4.50
C ILE A 11 -15.80 10.48 5.21
N SER A 12 -15.79 10.35 6.54
CA SER A 12 -14.54 10.34 7.29
C SER A 12 -13.69 9.10 6.94
N ASN A 13 -12.36 9.24 7.05
CA ASN A 13 -11.45 8.11 6.84
C ASN A 13 -11.76 6.95 7.81
N GLU A 14 -12.11 7.27 9.05
CA GLU A 14 -12.50 6.28 10.06
C GLU A 14 -13.71 5.46 9.60
N LEU A 15 -14.80 6.12 9.22
CA LEU A 15 -16.02 5.43 8.74
C LEU A 15 -15.74 4.65 7.45
N PHE A 16 -14.93 5.21 6.54
CA PHE A 16 -14.52 4.50 5.34
C PHE A 16 -13.81 3.19 5.67
N PHE A 17 -12.79 3.25 6.54
CA PHE A 17 -12.02 2.06 6.89
C PHE A 17 -12.81 1.09 7.77
N GLN A 18 -13.74 1.55 8.60
CA GLN A 18 -14.68 0.66 9.30
C GLN A 18 -15.41 -0.25 8.29
N TYR A 19 -16.00 0.32 7.25
CA TYR A 19 -16.66 -0.48 6.20
C TYR A 19 -15.70 -1.37 5.42
N VAL A 20 -14.45 -0.94 5.19
CA VAL A 20 -13.45 -1.79 4.55
C VAL A 20 -13.15 -3.00 5.43
N LEU A 21 -12.93 -2.80 6.72
CA LEU A 21 -12.60 -3.86 7.66
C LEU A 21 -13.75 -4.86 7.84
N GLU A 22 -14.98 -4.38 8.04
CA GLU A 22 -16.17 -5.26 8.12
C GLU A 22 -16.28 -6.20 6.91
N ARG A 23 -15.90 -5.72 5.71
CA ARG A 23 -15.93 -6.52 4.49
C ARG A 23 -14.77 -7.51 4.41
N LEU A 24 -13.58 -7.12 4.86
CA LEU A 24 -12.44 -8.02 4.94
C LEU A 24 -12.69 -9.12 5.98
N GLU A 25 -13.26 -8.80 7.14
CA GLU A 25 -13.65 -9.77 8.17
C GLU A 25 -14.69 -10.77 7.65
N ALA A 26 -15.62 -10.32 6.79
CA ALA A 26 -16.56 -11.20 6.10
C ALA A 26 -15.94 -11.96 4.90
N GLU A 27 -14.60 -12.03 4.81
CA GLU A 27 -13.82 -12.66 3.73
C GLU A 27 -14.13 -12.14 2.31
N LYS A 28 -14.73 -10.94 2.20
CA LYS A 28 -15.04 -10.33 0.92
C LYS A 28 -13.84 -9.57 0.39
N LYS A 29 -13.69 -9.58 -0.94
CA LYS A 29 -12.73 -8.72 -1.63
C LYS A 29 -13.25 -7.27 -1.63
N VAL A 30 -12.39 -6.34 -1.29
CA VAL A 30 -12.72 -4.90 -1.23
C VAL A 30 -11.87 -4.14 -2.23
N LYS A 31 -12.50 -3.28 -3.03
CA LYS A 31 -11.80 -2.38 -3.94
C LYS A 31 -11.74 -0.98 -3.33
N ILE A 32 -10.54 -0.43 -3.17
CA ILE A 32 -10.32 0.93 -2.67
C ILE A 32 -9.43 1.73 -3.63
N LEU A 33 -9.43 3.05 -3.48
CA LEU A 33 -8.52 3.94 -4.19
C LEU A 33 -7.26 4.17 -3.35
N VAL A 34 -6.11 4.18 -4.01
CA VAL A 34 -4.84 4.61 -3.43
C VAL A 34 -4.88 6.12 -3.24
N ALA A 35 -4.52 6.58 -2.04
CA ALA A 35 -4.45 7.99 -1.70
C ALA A 35 -3.01 8.40 -1.39
N GLY A 36 -2.57 9.53 -1.97
CA GLY A 36 -1.22 10.05 -1.80
C GLY A 36 -0.18 9.39 -2.71
N THR A 37 1.09 9.70 -2.45
CA THR A 37 2.24 9.33 -3.31
C THR A 37 3.19 8.33 -2.67
N SER A 38 2.87 7.80 -1.47
CA SER A 38 3.80 6.95 -0.72
C SER A 38 4.16 5.65 -1.44
N MET A 39 3.29 5.16 -2.32
CA MET A 39 3.48 3.92 -3.08
C MET A 39 4.00 4.13 -4.51
N GLU A 40 4.39 5.36 -4.85
CA GLU A 40 5.02 5.64 -6.13
C GLU A 40 6.43 5.01 -6.20
N PRO A 41 6.87 4.55 -7.38
CA PRO A 41 6.24 4.69 -8.68
C PRO A 41 5.20 3.60 -9.02
N PHE A 42 5.08 2.56 -8.20
CA PHE A 42 4.30 1.36 -8.55
C PHE A 42 2.79 1.57 -8.47
N LEU A 43 2.32 2.29 -7.45
CA LEU A 43 0.92 2.71 -7.32
C LEU A 43 0.86 4.23 -7.18
N GLN A 44 0.04 4.87 -8.01
CA GLN A 44 -0.16 6.31 -8.03
C GLN A 44 -1.48 6.68 -7.35
N ASN A 45 -1.58 7.94 -6.92
CA ASN A 45 -2.82 8.47 -6.38
C ASN A 45 -3.99 8.27 -7.37
N GLY A 46 -5.06 7.63 -6.91
CA GLY A 46 -6.23 7.29 -7.72
C GLY A 46 -6.19 5.93 -8.42
N ASP A 47 -5.07 5.19 -8.37
CA ASP A 47 -5.05 3.79 -8.75
C ASP A 47 -6.01 2.99 -7.86
N GLN A 48 -6.64 1.96 -8.40
CA GLN A 48 -7.51 1.06 -7.66
C GLN A 48 -6.71 -0.14 -7.17
N VAL A 49 -6.91 -0.55 -5.92
CA VAL A 49 -6.38 -1.81 -5.39
C VAL A 49 -7.52 -2.68 -4.89
N VAL A 50 -7.38 -3.98 -5.11
CA VAL A 50 -8.28 -5.00 -4.57
C VAL A 50 -7.57 -5.67 -3.40
N LEU A 51 -8.21 -5.63 -2.25
CA LEU A 51 -7.77 -6.21 -1.00
C LEU A 51 -8.54 -7.49 -0.71
N LYS A 52 -7.88 -8.48 -0.12
CA LYS A 52 -8.50 -9.55 0.65
C LYS A 52 -8.00 -9.50 2.09
N ARG A 53 -8.71 -10.18 3.01
CA ARG A 53 -8.22 -10.40 4.38
C ARG A 53 -6.84 -11.05 4.32
N ALA A 54 -5.92 -10.54 5.13
CA ALA A 54 -4.60 -11.14 5.25
C ALA A 54 -4.70 -12.42 6.07
N VAL A 55 -4.05 -13.48 5.58
CA VAL A 55 -3.76 -14.71 6.32
C VAL A 55 -2.24 -14.90 6.39
N ASP A 56 -1.74 -15.77 7.25
CA ASP A 56 -0.31 -15.91 7.51
C ASP A 56 0.51 -16.25 6.24
N GLU A 57 -0.07 -17.01 5.31
CA GLU A 57 0.58 -17.36 4.04
C GLU A 57 0.78 -16.16 3.10
N ASP A 58 -0.02 -15.10 3.29
CA ASP A 58 0.10 -13.86 2.54
C ASP A 58 1.24 -12.97 3.05
N ILE A 59 1.62 -13.10 4.33
CA ILE A 59 2.59 -12.22 5.01
C ILE A 59 4.01 -12.59 4.57
N ARG A 60 4.40 -12.08 3.40
CA ARG A 60 5.70 -12.35 2.76
C ARG A 60 6.40 -11.07 2.34
N LYS A 61 7.74 -11.10 2.30
CA LYS A 61 8.54 -9.95 1.84
C LYS A 61 8.14 -9.53 0.43
N GLY A 62 8.01 -8.23 0.24
CA GLY A 62 7.70 -7.60 -1.04
C GLY A 62 6.21 -7.48 -1.35
N VAL A 63 5.29 -8.08 -0.59
CA VAL A 63 3.85 -7.88 -0.81
C VAL A 63 3.38 -6.52 -0.25
N ILE A 64 2.33 -5.97 -0.84
CA ILE A 64 1.72 -4.71 -0.38
C ILE A 64 0.54 -5.06 0.53
N VAL A 65 0.51 -4.48 1.72
CA VAL A 65 -0.50 -4.75 2.74
C VAL A 65 -1.20 -3.47 3.18
N LEU A 66 -2.49 -3.61 3.53
CA LEU A 66 -3.21 -2.64 4.33
C LEU A 66 -2.91 -2.96 5.81
N ALA A 67 -2.33 -2.00 6.52
CA ALA A 67 -2.01 -2.15 7.93
C ALA A 67 -2.56 -0.99 8.75
N ARG A 68 -2.85 -1.26 10.03
CA ARG A 68 -3.05 -0.23 11.05
C ARG A 68 -1.70 0.34 11.45
N PHE A 69 -1.58 1.66 11.47
CA PHE A 69 -0.37 2.33 11.96
C PHE A 69 -0.75 3.65 12.63
N ASN A 70 -0.36 3.81 13.89
CA ASN A 70 -0.82 4.90 14.75
C ASN A 70 -2.36 4.96 14.79
N GLN A 71 -2.94 6.13 14.52
CA GLN A 71 -4.40 6.36 14.50
C GLN A 71 -5.01 6.17 13.10
N GLY A 72 -4.27 5.62 12.14
CA GLY A 72 -4.68 5.54 10.75
C GLY A 72 -4.40 4.21 10.08
N TYR A 73 -4.53 4.23 8.76
CA TYR A 73 -4.37 3.07 7.89
C TYR A 73 -3.41 3.40 6.77
N ILE A 74 -2.49 2.48 6.47
CA ILE A 74 -1.47 2.65 5.45
C ILE A 74 -1.47 1.45 4.49
N LEU A 75 -1.22 1.72 3.21
CA LEU A 75 -0.90 0.70 2.21
C LEU A 75 0.59 0.75 1.96
N HIS A 76 1.37 -0.20 2.46
CA HIS A 76 2.83 -0.22 2.30
C HIS A 76 3.36 -1.62 2.01
N ARG A 77 4.59 -1.69 1.52
CA ARG A 77 5.26 -2.96 1.19
C ARG A 77 5.94 -3.56 2.42
N ILE A 78 5.80 -4.86 2.61
CA ILE A 78 6.59 -5.61 3.60
C ILE A 78 8.05 -5.64 3.15
N VAL A 79 8.93 -4.98 3.89
CA VAL A 79 10.37 -4.93 3.58
C VAL A 79 11.20 -5.80 4.51
N HIS A 80 10.71 -6.04 5.73
CA HIS A 80 11.33 -6.96 6.68
C HIS A 80 10.27 -7.73 7.47
N LEU A 81 10.60 -8.98 7.81
CA LEU A 81 9.79 -9.85 8.66
C LEU A 81 10.65 -10.29 9.85
N HIS A 82 10.18 -9.98 11.05
CA HIS A 82 10.65 -10.57 12.30
C HIS A 82 9.61 -11.59 12.79
N LYS A 83 9.84 -12.20 13.96
CA LYS A 83 8.90 -13.15 14.58
C LYS A 83 7.52 -12.50 14.78
N GLU A 84 7.45 -11.47 15.62
CA GLU A 84 6.20 -10.78 15.98
C GLU A 84 5.98 -9.44 15.26
N LYS A 85 7.03 -8.92 14.61
CA LYS A 85 7.03 -7.58 14.02
C LYS A 85 7.22 -7.64 12.52
N VAL A 86 6.54 -6.74 11.82
CA VAL A 86 6.67 -6.55 10.39
C VAL A 86 7.11 -5.12 10.12
N THR A 87 8.13 -4.96 9.30
CA THR A 87 8.57 -3.64 8.85
C THR A 87 8.00 -3.37 7.48
N LEU A 88 7.29 -2.25 7.39
CA LEU A 88 6.66 -1.74 6.18
C LEU A 88 7.42 -0.52 5.67
N ALA A 89 7.34 -0.28 4.36
CA ALA A 89 7.77 0.98 3.77
C ALA A 89 6.94 1.29 2.53
N GLY A 90 6.65 2.57 2.32
CA GLY A 90 6.18 3.07 1.03
C GLY A 90 7.29 3.01 -0.02
N ASP A 91 6.93 2.71 -1.26
CA ASP A 91 7.88 2.62 -2.38
C ASP A 91 8.52 4.00 -2.73
N GLY A 92 7.79 5.08 -2.44
CA GLY A 92 8.24 6.47 -2.59
C GLY A 92 9.13 6.92 -1.43
N ASN A 93 9.23 6.12 -0.37
CA ASN A 93 9.95 6.50 0.83
C ASN A 93 11.47 6.32 0.66
N ILE A 94 12.22 7.35 1.03
CA ILE A 94 13.69 7.35 0.94
C ILE A 94 14.31 6.82 2.23
N SER A 95 13.77 7.20 3.40
CA SER A 95 14.37 6.93 4.70
C SER A 95 13.43 6.23 5.69
N GLN A 96 12.17 6.65 5.75
CA GLN A 96 11.22 6.21 6.76
C GLN A 96 10.74 4.77 6.52
N VAL A 97 10.45 4.09 7.62
CA VAL A 97 9.86 2.76 7.70
C VAL A 97 8.85 2.74 8.85
N GLU A 98 7.85 1.89 8.75
CA GLU A 98 6.86 1.67 9.79
C GLU A 98 7.04 0.27 10.39
N ILE A 99 6.94 0.14 11.70
CA ILE A 99 7.03 -1.14 12.39
C ILE A 99 5.67 -1.41 13.01
N VAL A 100 5.07 -2.52 12.61
CA VAL A 100 3.75 -2.95 13.05
C VAL A 100 3.81 -4.37 13.60
N SER A 101 2.82 -4.75 14.41
CA SER A 101 2.60 -6.14 14.79
C SER A 101 2.04 -6.95 13.61
N ARG A 102 2.03 -8.28 13.70
CA ARG A 102 1.39 -9.11 12.66
C ARG A 102 -0.12 -8.90 12.62
N GLU A 103 -0.71 -8.68 13.79
CA GLU A 103 -2.14 -8.47 14.01
C GLU A 103 -2.63 -7.15 13.39
N ASP A 104 -1.74 -6.17 13.29
CA ASP A 104 -2.00 -4.90 12.60
C ASP A 104 -2.07 -5.04 11.07
N ILE A 105 -1.72 -6.20 10.49
CA ILE A 105 -1.87 -6.46 9.06
C ILE A 105 -3.30 -6.92 8.78
N LEU A 106 -4.08 -6.03 8.17
CA LEU A 106 -5.53 -6.19 8.04
C LEU A 106 -5.92 -6.81 6.70
N GLY A 107 -5.14 -6.57 5.65
CA GLY A 107 -5.41 -7.06 4.31
C GLY A 107 -4.19 -7.05 3.41
N VAL A 108 -4.23 -7.84 2.34
CA VAL A 108 -3.18 -7.89 1.31
C VAL A 108 -3.74 -7.44 -0.03
N VAL A 109 -2.96 -6.65 -0.76
CA VAL A 109 -3.30 -6.23 -2.13
C VAL A 109 -3.06 -7.40 -3.07
N ILE A 110 -4.13 -7.86 -3.72
CA ILE A 110 -4.09 -9.01 -4.65
C ILE A 110 -4.16 -8.59 -6.11
N GLN A 111 -4.74 -7.42 -6.40
CA GLN A 111 -4.81 -6.84 -7.74
C GLN A 111 -4.74 -5.33 -7.66
N ALA A 112 -4.23 -4.69 -8.69
CA ALA A 112 -4.21 -3.24 -8.82
C ALA A 112 -4.54 -2.82 -10.25
N TYR A 113 -5.13 -1.64 -10.42
CA TYR A 113 -5.55 -1.12 -11.71
C TYR A 113 -5.26 0.38 -11.82
N ARG A 114 -4.66 0.78 -12.94
CA ARG A 114 -4.57 2.18 -13.36
C ARG A 114 -5.58 2.42 -14.45
N LEU A 115 -6.59 3.24 -14.17
CA LEU A 115 -7.76 3.40 -15.03
C LEU A 115 -8.42 2.03 -15.29
N ASN A 116 -8.27 1.49 -16.50
CA ASN A 116 -8.82 0.20 -16.92
C ASN A 116 -7.73 -0.87 -17.18
N ARG A 117 -6.47 -0.59 -16.86
CA ARG A 117 -5.35 -1.52 -17.08
C ARG A 117 -4.91 -2.13 -15.75
N GLU A 118 -4.76 -3.44 -15.71
CA GLU A 118 -4.20 -4.14 -14.55
C GLU A 118 -2.71 -3.79 -14.41
N ILE A 119 -2.29 -3.47 -13.18
CA ILE A 119 -0.91 -3.21 -12.81
C ILE A 119 -0.34 -4.51 -12.25
N MET A 120 0.80 -4.93 -12.79
CA MET A 120 1.52 -6.09 -12.27
C MET A 120 2.11 -5.79 -10.89
N LEU A 121 1.64 -6.49 -9.87
CA LEU A 121 2.17 -6.42 -8.51
C LEU A 121 3.45 -7.27 -8.39
N ASN A 122 4.61 -6.67 -8.68
CA ASN A 122 5.88 -7.39 -8.64
C ASN A 122 6.61 -7.18 -7.30
N ALA A 123 6.56 -8.20 -6.43
CA ALA A 123 7.19 -8.18 -5.12
C ALA A 123 8.73 -8.05 -5.21
N LEU A 124 9.36 -8.75 -6.15
CA LEU A 124 10.81 -8.72 -6.33
C LEU A 124 11.29 -7.34 -6.78
N LEU A 125 10.64 -6.77 -7.80
CA LEU A 125 10.98 -5.45 -8.31
C LEU A 125 10.78 -4.36 -7.25
N GLY A 126 9.69 -4.46 -6.46
CA GLY A 126 9.48 -3.57 -5.31
C GLY A 126 10.61 -3.67 -4.27
N MET A 127 11.08 -4.88 -3.97
CA MET A 127 12.20 -5.07 -3.03
C MET A 127 13.53 -4.55 -3.60
N ILE A 128 13.78 -4.70 -4.90
CA ILE A 128 14.95 -4.09 -5.56
C ILE A 128 14.86 -2.56 -5.43
N TRP A 129 13.71 -1.97 -5.74
CA TRP A 129 13.47 -0.54 -5.63
C TRP A 129 13.66 0.00 -4.20
N TYR A 130 13.22 -0.76 -3.20
CA TYR A 130 13.45 -0.45 -1.80
C TYR A 130 14.95 -0.45 -1.47
N LYS A 131 15.73 -1.45 -1.90
CA LYS A 131 17.19 -1.50 -1.65
C LYS A 131 17.92 -0.32 -2.32
N LEU A 132 17.49 0.07 -3.52
CA LEU A 132 18.04 1.22 -4.24
C LEU A 132 17.74 2.58 -3.56
N ARG A 133 16.89 2.63 -2.53
CA ARG A 133 16.56 3.88 -1.82
C ARG A 133 17.77 4.56 -1.20
N TRP A 134 18.81 3.82 -0.81
CA TRP A 134 20.03 4.42 -0.25
C TRP A 134 20.80 5.20 -1.32
N ILE A 135 20.87 4.68 -2.55
CA ILE A 135 21.45 5.38 -3.69
C ILE A 135 20.62 6.64 -4.01
N ARG A 136 19.29 6.51 -4.04
CA ARG A 136 18.36 7.64 -4.23
C ARG A 136 18.53 8.72 -3.13
N SER A 137 18.74 8.30 -1.88
CA SER A 137 18.97 9.19 -0.75
C SER A 137 20.26 10.00 -0.90
N ILE A 138 21.36 9.33 -1.30
CA ILE A 138 22.65 9.98 -1.56
C ILE A 138 22.52 10.94 -2.75
N ALA A 139 21.92 10.50 -3.85
CA ALA A 139 21.71 11.33 -5.03
C ALA A 139 20.91 12.59 -4.68
N ASN A 140 19.85 12.50 -3.88
CA ASN A 140 19.09 13.68 -3.46
C ASN A 140 19.91 14.67 -2.60
N LYS A 141 20.81 14.16 -1.77
CA LYS A 141 21.71 15.00 -0.96
C LYS A 141 22.81 15.66 -1.80
N VAL A 142 23.38 14.93 -2.75
CA VAL A 142 24.48 15.39 -3.61
C VAL A 142 23.98 16.31 -4.71
N PHE A 143 22.87 15.98 -5.36
CA PHE A 143 22.40 16.72 -6.54
C PHE A 143 21.46 17.88 -6.22
N ARG A 144 20.84 17.95 -5.04
CA ARG A 144 19.98 19.06 -4.51
C ARG A 144 19.28 19.97 -5.54
N ILE A 145 18.87 19.41 -6.67
CA ILE A 145 18.25 20.07 -7.81
C ILE A 145 17.03 19.22 -8.16
N LYS A 146 15.88 19.70 -7.69
CA LYS A 146 14.53 19.42 -8.19
C LYS A 146 14.27 17.99 -8.71
N LEU A 147 14.08 17.03 -7.81
CA LEU A 147 13.10 15.97 -8.06
C LEU A 147 11.93 16.16 -7.09
N LYS A 148 11.01 17.06 -7.45
CA LYS A 148 9.60 16.86 -7.13
C LYS A 148 9.08 15.91 -8.22
N LEU A 149 9.03 14.63 -7.89
CA LEU A 149 8.08 13.71 -8.54
C LEU A 149 6.73 13.96 -7.88
#